data_AF-A0A5E3X1A8-F1
#
_entry.id   AF-A0A5E3X1A8-F1
#
_cell.length_a   1.000
_cell.length_b   1.000
_cell.length_c   1.000
_cell.angle_alpha   90.00
_cell.angle_beta   90.00
_cell.angle_gamma   90.00
#
_symmetry.space_group_name_H-M   'P 1'
#
loop_
_entity.id
_entity.type
_entity.pdbx_description
1 polymer ?
#
loop_
_entity_poly.entity_id
_entity_poly.type
_entity_poly.pdbx_seq_one_letter_code
_entity_poly.pdbx_strand_id
1 'polypeptide(L)'
;MSLTTVPLELWQNIALQVVADVISAREIRFGALALPDSLLAPLEHDAFRYPGTFEDSTQQIAKRPRGSHTDACVWVNTSGHTPSQAQWYRKSTDPSPASAVASLLAIDRRRRYALHDLPEFWQGVALLIPAATSHALKCTDRRPGLSMDLTSHLLLCSCILHTLKPRLSKVTRIDVAFSGEFSGVSDPSRLLGEWLGSLPDSSLEHLEHRYALSDQLDWSSMLYRERRHLQTQVAVNPRTILWGIDLRRLNLAVERRDRAVPADKLVLLLSRCPSLEELALQMVLAPSDSMPSVALPVSLPRLRYFLLCGKLEDWRYLRPKLSIPETASIHPDLILPELDLFLGSVERLASEAALSCLSGAGFPSCRFVVLHYQMKTPTDRPPNDESPELVTLTFAATDDAARAEKNPEQTSHRWSFTIRFPGPVLQTRYPPEPGADLRSVGRILSHELAVSSICEGIKTLVDQAPAVDLNATEVFIVKAGGRLRHMVDLYHLTRHFPNLKILVLYGVFNRDSYALKNVIRELRDGTWRNIDRVCLPDYEGSGWYMDGFVGQDGREVRFSTSCASDDGACNQNLSPLLVDLYGLPHS
;
A
#
# COMPACT_ATOMS: atom_id res chain seq x y z
N MET A 1 6.31 9.43 -38.96
CA MET A 1 7.12 10.65 -39.24
C MET A 1 8.37 10.62 -38.38
N SER A 2 9.52 11.04 -38.90
CA SER A 2 10.78 11.05 -38.14
C SER A 2 10.90 12.29 -37.26
N LEU A 3 11.35 12.17 -36.00
CA LEU A 3 11.63 13.32 -35.14
C LEU A 3 12.69 14.28 -35.73
N THR A 4 13.51 13.80 -36.66
CA THR A 4 14.53 14.60 -37.35
C THR A 4 13.97 15.55 -38.41
N THR A 5 12.70 15.39 -38.82
CA THR A 5 12.03 16.25 -39.83
C THR A 5 11.10 17.29 -39.22
N VAL A 6 10.94 17.28 -37.90
CA VAL A 6 10.07 18.20 -37.16
C VAL A 6 10.77 19.54 -36.90
N PRO A 7 10.08 20.69 -36.96
CA PRO A 7 10.62 21.98 -36.53
C PRO A 7 11.22 21.95 -35.12
N LEU A 8 12.25 22.76 -34.87
CA LEU A 8 13.02 22.71 -33.62
C LEU A 8 12.18 23.00 -32.37
N GLU A 9 11.30 24.00 -32.47
CA GLU A 9 10.39 24.42 -31.40
C GLU A 9 9.39 23.31 -31.06
N LEU A 10 8.78 22.71 -32.08
CA LEU A 10 7.86 21.58 -31.89
C LEU A 10 8.58 20.36 -31.31
N TRP A 11 9.84 20.13 -31.68
CA TRP A 11 10.66 19.09 -31.07
C TRP A 11 11.00 19.37 -29.59
N GLN A 12 11.30 20.62 -29.22
CA GLN A 12 11.51 21.01 -27.82
C GLN A 12 10.24 20.77 -26.98
N ASN A 13 9.06 21.11 -27.51
CA ASN A 13 7.78 20.84 -26.86
C ASN A 13 7.54 19.33 -26.68
N ILE A 14 7.85 18.52 -27.70
CA ILE A 14 7.80 17.06 -27.59
C ILE A 14 8.75 16.57 -26.50
N ALA A 15 9.97 17.10 -26.42
CA ALA A 15 10.94 16.69 -25.41
C ALA A 15 10.49 17.04 -23.98
N LEU A 16 9.91 18.23 -23.79
CA LEU A 16 9.31 18.64 -22.52
C LEU A 16 8.11 17.76 -22.17
N GLN A 17 7.21 17.49 -23.12
CA GLN A 17 6.05 16.64 -22.91
C GLN A 17 6.44 15.21 -22.54
N VAL A 18 7.41 14.62 -23.25
CA VAL A 18 7.90 13.26 -22.93
C VAL A 18 8.48 13.21 -21.52
N VAL A 19 9.27 14.21 -21.11
CA VAL A 19 9.79 14.26 -19.74
C VAL A 19 8.67 14.46 -18.73
N ALA A 20 7.71 15.34 -19.01
CA ALA A 20 6.54 15.56 -18.16
C ALA A 20 5.68 14.30 -18.01
N ASP A 21 5.34 13.62 -19.11
CA ASP A 21 4.59 12.35 -19.10
C ASP A 21 5.32 11.27 -18.31
N VAL A 22 6.65 11.19 -18.48
CA VAL A 22 7.48 10.26 -17.72
C VAL A 22 7.47 10.58 -16.22
N ILE A 23 7.39 11.85 -15.83
CA ILE A 23 7.28 12.27 -14.42
C ILE A 23 5.85 12.04 -13.89
N SER A 24 4.81 12.44 -14.61
CA SER A 24 3.41 12.31 -14.22
C SER A 24 2.96 10.85 -14.13
N ALA A 25 3.39 9.98 -15.04
CA ALA A 25 3.12 8.54 -14.94
C ALA A 25 3.79 7.87 -13.74
N ARG A 26 4.74 8.56 -13.08
CA ARG A 26 5.45 8.06 -11.89
C ARG A 26 4.85 8.51 -10.58
N GLU A 27 4.17 9.66 -10.54
CA GLU A 27 3.48 10.11 -9.31
C GLU A 27 2.48 9.06 -8.79
N ILE A 28 1.87 8.29 -9.70
CA ILE A 28 0.92 7.21 -9.37
C ILE A 28 1.62 5.95 -8.83
N ARG A 29 2.89 5.68 -9.18
CA ARG A 29 3.59 4.44 -8.81
C ARG A 29 4.52 4.54 -7.60
N PHE A 30 4.97 5.75 -7.25
CA PHE A 30 5.88 5.97 -6.12
C PHE A 30 5.20 6.55 -4.87
N GLY A 31 4.00 7.14 -4.99
CA GLY A 31 3.26 7.72 -3.85
C GLY A 31 2.85 6.72 -2.77
N ALA A 32 2.95 5.42 -3.05
CA ALA A 32 2.96 4.41 -2.01
C ALA A 32 4.40 4.27 -1.52
N LEU A 33 4.65 4.49 -0.22
CA LEU A 33 5.69 3.72 0.45
C LEU A 33 5.59 2.26 0.00
N ALA A 34 6.59 1.44 0.29
CA ALA A 34 6.36 0.01 0.44
C ALA A 34 5.35 -0.31 1.58
N LEU A 35 4.25 0.43 1.71
CA LEU A 35 2.93 -0.08 2.01
C LEU A 35 2.89 -1.53 1.50
N PRO A 36 2.72 -2.53 2.38
CA PRO A 36 2.38 -3.88 2.00
C PRO A 36 1.39 -3.87 0.83
N ASP A 37 1.42 -4.86 -0.07
CA ASP A 37 0.51 -4.87 -1.23
C ASP A 37 -0.98 -4.75 -0.80
N SER A 38 -1.29 -5.09 0.47
CA SER A 38 -2.59 -4.89 1.13
C SER A 38 -2.95 -3.46 1.54
N LEU A 39 -2.07 -2.49 1.29
CA LEU A 39 -2.22 -1.06 1.56
C LEU A 39 -2.16 -0.23 0.27
N LEU A 40 -1.88 -0.86 -0.87
CA LEU A 40 -2.09 -0.23 -2.17
C LEU A 40 -3.59 -0.06 -2.36
N ALA A 41 -4.00 0.96 -3.11
CA ALA A 41 -5.35 1.02 -3.63
C ALA A 41 -5.67 -0.33 -4.30
N PRO A 42 -6.92 -0.83 -4.21
CA PRO A 42 -7.34 -1.92 -5.08
C PRO A 42 -6.86 -1.58 -6.49
N LEU A 43 -6.23 -2.53 -7.18
CA LEU A 43 -5.93 -2.37 -8.59
C LEU A 43 -7.20 -1.81 -9.26
N GLU A 44 -7.08 -0.79 -10.11
CA GLU A 44 -8.25 -0.24 -10.82
C GLU A 44 -9.10 -1.37 -11.42
N HIS A 45 -10.42 -1.18 -11.60
CA HIS A 45 -11.30 -2.21 -12.17
C HIS A 45 -10.72 -2.85 -13.47
N ASP A 46 -10.00 -2.07 -14.28
CA ASP A 46 -9.35 -2.54 -15.51
C ASP A 46 -7.97 -3.21 -15.31
N ALA A 47 -7.42 -3.14 -14.10
CA ALA A 47 -6.16 -3.72 -13.67
C ALA A 47 -6.33 -5.04 -12.88
N PHE A 48 -7.57 -5.50 -12.65
CA PHE A 48 -7.88 -6.86 -12.19
C PHE A 48 -7.66 -7.89 -13.29
N ARG A 49 -6.41 -8.01 -13.76
CA ARG A 49 -6.02 -9.10 -14.65
C ARG A 49 -5.55 -10.29 -13.82
N TYR A 50 -5.95 -11.48 -14.26
CA TYR A 50 -5.57 -12.76 -13.67
C TYR A 50 -4.04 -12.82 -13.40
N PRO A 51 -3.61 -13.34 -12.24
CA PRO A 51 -2.20 -13.66 -12.02
C PRO A 51 -1.78 -14.70 -13.07
N GLY A 52 -0.89 -14.27 -13.95
CA GLY A 52 -0.62 -14.87 -15.25
C GLY A 52 -0.32 -13.81 -16.32
N THR A 53 -0.79 -12.57 -16.11
CA THR A 53 -0.34 -11.41 -16.91
C THR A 53 0.67 -10.52 -16.17
N PHE A 54 0.62 -10.52 -14.84
CA PHE A 54 1.71 -10.07 -13.98
C PHE A 54 2.21 -11.24 -13.16
N GLU A 55 2.85 -12.19 -13.83
CA GLU A 55 4.06 -12.66 -13.20
C GLU A 55 4.99 -11.44 -13.10
N ASP A 56 5.24 -10.94 -11.89
CA ASP A 56 6.63 -10.60 -11.55
C ASP A 56 7.39 -11.91 -11.69
N SER A 57 7.59 -12.34 -12.93
CA SER A 57 8.23 -13.60 -13.24
C SER A 57 9.58 -13.51 -12.57
N THR A 58 10.12 -14.63 -12.13
CA THR A 58 11.57 -14.72 -11.91
C THR A 58 12.32 -14.18 -13.14
N GLN A 59 11.71 -14.19 -14.34
CA GLN A 59 12.14 -13.44 -15.51
C GLN A 59 11.98 -11.91 -15.46
N GLN A 60 10.99 -11.29 -14.80
CA GLN A 60 10.92 -9.84 -14.54
C GLN A 60 11.82 -9.40 -13.38
N ILE A 61 12.04 -10.26 -12.39
CA ILE A 61 13.07 -10.07 -11.35
C ILE A 61 14.48 -10.27 -11.94
N ALA A 62 14.62 -11.06 -13.01
CA ALA A 62 15.84 -11.22 -13.80
C ALA A 62 15.97 -10.22 -14.97
N LYS A 63 14.86 -9.64 -15.46
CA LYS A 63 14.83 -8.56 -16.48
C LYS A 63 14.87 -7.17 -15.87
N ARG A 64 14.49 -6.98 -14.59
CA ARG A 64 15.12 -5.94 -13.79
C ARG A 64 16.59 -6.31 -13.85
N PRO A 65 17.45 -5.44 -14.39
CA PRO A 65 18.85 -5.74 -14.35
C PRO A 65 19.21 -5.91 -12.87
N ARG A 66 19.45 -7.16 -12.43
CA ARG A 66 20.53 -7.46 -11.50
C ARG A 66 21.86 -7.28 -12.26
N GLY A 67 21.93 -6.21 -13.06
CA GLY A 67 23.15 -5.70 -13.60
C GLY A 67 23.74 -4.82 -12.52
N SER A 68 25.05 -4.70 -12.56
CA SER A 68 25.82 -3.69 -11.87
C SER A 68 25.34 -2.27 -12.23
N HIS A 69 24.16 -1.85 -11.75
CA HIS A 69 23.77 -0.44 -11.72
C HIS A 69 24.74 0.38 -10.85
N THR A 70 25.54 -0.29 -10.04
CA THR A 70 26.75 0.20 -9.36
C THR A 70 27.81 0.75 -10.31
N ASP A 71 27.88 0.33 -11.58
CA ASP A 71 28.87 0.85 -12.54
C ASP A 71 28.51 2.26 -13.05
N ALA A 72 27.28 2.73 -12.85
CA ALA A 72 26.82 4.04 -13.35
C ALA A 72 27.38 5.23 -12.55
N CYS A 73 27.88 5.03 -11.32
CA CYS A 73 28.55 6.08 -10.53
C CYS A 73 30.06 6.16 -10.81
N VAL A 74 30.66 5.18 -11.50
CA VAL A 74 32.14 5.04 -11.53
C VAL A 74 32.80 5.89 -12.62
N TRP A 75 32.06 6.37 -13.61
CA TRP A 75 32.64 7.20 -14.66
C TRP A 75 32.19 8.65 -14.51
N VAL A 76 32.99 9.40 -13.74
CA VAL A 76 33.17 10.85 -13.97
C VAL A 76 33.63 10.99 -15.43
N ASN A 77 32.69 11.04 -16.38
CA ASN A 77 33.04 11.06 -17.78
C ASN A 77 33.56 12.46 -18.14
N THR A 78 34.89 12.56 -18.25
CA THR A 78 35.57 13.04 -19.46
C THR A 78 34.62 13.61 -20.52
N SER A 79 34.43 14.93 -20.51
CA SER A 79 34.25 15.86 -21.64
C SER A 79 33.36 15.51 -22.87
N GLY A 80 32.55 14.44 -22.84
CA GLY A 80 31.69 14.02 -23.94
C GLY A 80 30.33 14.74 -23.94
N HIS A 81 29.84 15.15 -25.12
CA HIS A 81 28.57 15.88 -25.30
C HIS A 81 27.30 14.98 -25.18
N THR A 82 27.45 13.69 -24.88
CA THR A 82 26.34 12.76 -24.60
C THR A 82 26.81 11.76 -23.56
N PRO A 83 26.06 11.52 -22.47
CA PRO A 83 26.41 10.48 -21.51
C PRO A 83 26.47 9.11 -22.19
N SER A 84 27.48 8.30 -21.85
CA SER A 84 27.64 6.92 -22.36
C SER A 84 26.39 6.07 -22.11
N GLN A 85 25.74 6.27 -20.96
CA GLN A 85 24.48 5.63 -20.60
C GLN A 85 23.33 6.00 -21.55
N ALA A 86 23.25 7.26 -21.99
CA ALA A 86 22.24 7.70 -22.96
C ALA A 86 22.48 7.08 -24.35
N GLN A 87 23.74 6.89 -24.74
CA GLN A 87 24.10 6.19 -25.98
C GLN A 87 23.83 4.69 -25.92
N TRP A 88 23.98 4.07 -24.75
CA TRP A 88 23.62 2.68 -24.50
C TRP A 88 22.11 2.47 -24.62
N TYR A 89 21.30 3.28 -23.92
CA TYR A 89 19.83 3.21 -24.00
C TYR A 89 19.30 3.38 -25.42
N ARG A 90 19.87 4.30 -26.22
CA ARG A 90 19.50 4.47 -27.65
C ARG A 90 19.66 3.19 -28.47
N LYS A 91 20.65 2.36 -28.15
CA LYS A 91 20.94 1.10 -28.84
C LYS A 91 20.20 -0.10 -28.21
N SER A 92 19.62 0.10 -27.04
CA SER A 92 18.89 -0.91 -26.30
C SER A 92 17.48 -1.07 -26.85
N THR A 93 16.93 -2.28 -26.76
CA THR A 93 15.51 -2.56 -27.03
C THR A 93 14.63 -2.33 -25.78
N ASP A 94 15.20 -1.74 -24.73
CA ASP A 94 14.49 -1.43 -23.48
C ASP A 94 13.36 -0.42 -23.72
N PRO A 95 12.09 -0.78 -23.45
CA PRO A 95 10.95 0.13 -23.56
C PRO A 95 10.82 1.09 -22.36
N SER A 96 11.80 1.13 -21.45
CA SER A 96 11.71 1.94 -20.24
C SER A 96 11.57 3.44 -20.53
N PRO A 97 10.92 4.19 -19.63
CA PRO A 97 10.86 5.66 -19.71
C PRO A 97 12.24 6.33 -19.83
N ALA A 98 13.28 5.75 -19.24
CA ALA A 98 14.66 6.23 -19.36
C ALA A 98 15.20 6.10 -20.80
N SER A 99 14.79 5.05 -21.51
CA SER A 99 15.13 4.81 -22.92
C SER A 99 14.52 5.86 -23.86
N ALA A 100 13.27 6.28 -23.61
CA ALA A 100 12.63 7.36 -24.37
C ALA A 100 13.36 8.70 -24.22
N VAL A 101 13.68 9.08 -22.97
CA VAL A 101 14.41 10.32 -22.66
C VAL A 101 15.86 10.26 -23.17
N ALA A 102 16.55 9.13 -23.03
CA ALA A 102 17.88 8.93 -23.58
C ALA A 102 17.90 9.00 -25.11
N SER A 103 16.85 8.50 -25.77
CA SER A 103 16.69 8.58 -27.22
C SER A 103 16.60 10.03 -27.70
N LEU A 104 15.87 10.89 -26.98
CA LEU A 104 15.82 12.34 -27.25
C LEU A 104 17.20 13.00 -27.16
N LEU A 105 17.98 12.65 -26.13
CA LEU A 105 19.35 13.13 -25.96
C LEU A 105 20.29 12.67 -27.09
N ALA A 106 19.95 11.55 -27.75
CA ALA A 106 20.83 10.91 -28.72
C ALA A 106 20.50 11.20 -30.20
N ILE A 107 19.46 11.99 -30.53
CA ILE A 107 18.98 12.24 -31.91
C ILE A 107 20.07 12.85 -32.81
N ASP A 108 20.33 14.14 -32.69
CA ASP A 108 21.33 14.88 -33.48
C ASP A 108 21.90 16.06 -32.68
N ARG A 109 23.04 16.57 -33.12
CA ARG A 109 23.80 17.61 -32.40
C ARG A 109 23.00 18.92 -32.29
N ARG A 110 22.29 19.34 -33.34
CA ARG A 110 21.55 20.62 -33.39
C ARG A 110 20.37 20.60 -32.43
N ARG A 111 19.56 19.54 -32.45
CA ARG A 111 18.42 19.38 -31.54
C ARG A 111 18.88 19.22 -30.09
N ARG A 112 19.94 18.44 -29.84
CA ARG A 112 20.55 18.36 -28.52
C ARG A 112 21.00 19.72 -27.98
N TYR A 113 21.60 20.56 -28.83
CA TYR A 113 21.98 21.91 -28.41
C TYR A 113 20.77 22.75 -27.99
N ALA A 114 19.65 22.62 -28.69
CA ALA A 114 18.43 23.34 -28.36
C ALA A 114 17.83 22.95 -26.99
N LEU A 115 18.20 21.81 -26.42
CA LEU A 115 17.82 21.44 -25.05
C LEU A 115 18.72 22.08 -24.00
N HIS A 116 19.96 22.47 -24.31
CA HIS A 116 20.86 23.07 -23.32
C HIS A 116 20.30 24.35 -22.68
N ASP A 117 19.41 25.03 -23.38
CA ASP A 117 18.77 26.25 -22.93
C ASP A 117 17.36 26.03 -22.35
N LEU A 118 17.01 24.77 -22.05
CA LEU A 118 15.75 24.39 -21.39
C LEU A 118 16.02 23.78 -20.00
N PRO A 119 16.17 24.59 -18.95
CA PRO A 119 16.34 24.15 -17.57
C PRO A 119 15.31 23.11 -17.11
N GLU A 120 14.05 23.24 -17.53
CA GLU A 120 12.93 22.38 -17.14
C GLU A 120 13.13 20.94 -17.64
N PHE A 121 13.66 20.80 -18.87
CA PHE A 121 14.02 19.50 -19.42
C PHE A 121 15.13 18.84 -18.57
N TRP A 122 16.17 19.61 -18.21
CA TRP A 122 17.30 19.07 -17.46
C TRP A 122 16.97 18.75 -16.01
N GLN A 123 16.04 19.47 -15.39
CA GLN A 123 15.51 19.12 -14.07
C GLN A 123 14.93 17.70 -14.08
N GLY A 124 14.07 17.39 -15.05
CA GLY A 124 13.51 16.06 -15.21
C GLY A 124 14.59 15.00 -15.50
N VAL A 125 15.62 15.32 -16.28
CA VAL A 125 16.69 14.37 -16.62
C VAL A 125 17.64 14.08 -15.45
N ALA A 126 17.83 15.04 -14.53
CA ALA A 126 18.95 15.04 -13.59
C ALA A 126 19.11 13.72 -12.81
N LEU A 127 18.01 13.12 -12.36
CA LEU A 127 18.03 11.85 -11.63
C LEU A 127 17.47 10.65 -12.42
N LEU A 128 17.01 10.88 -13.65
CA LEU A 128 16.63 9.80 -14.58
C LEU A 128 17.84 9.09 -15.18
N ILE A 129 18.92 9.84 -15.42
CA ILE A 129 20.15 9.34 -16.02
C ILE A 129 21.31 9.79 -15.11
N PRO A 130 21.76 8.94 -14.16
CA PRO A 130 22.81 9.29 -13.20
C PRO A 130 24.10 9.84 -13.84
N ALA A 131 24.50 9.29 -14.99
CA ALA A 131 25.66 9.79 -15.74
C ALA A 131 25.51 11.23 -16.26
N ALA A 132 24.27 11.74 -16.37
CA ALA A 132 23.96 13.09 -16.83
C ALA A 132 23.80 14.09 -15.67
N THR A 133 23.68 13.63 -14.42
CA THR A 133 23.25 14.44 -13.27
C THR A 133 24.08 15.72 -13.11
N SER A 134 25.41 15.63 -13.14
CA SER A 134 26.29 16.80 -12.98
C SER A 134 26.05 17.85 -14.08
N HIS A 135 25.88 17.41 -15.33
CA HIS A 135 25.61 18.31 -16.47
C HIS A 135 24.19 18.88 -16.42
N ALA A 136 23.21 18.05 -16.08
CA ALA A 136 21.82 18.45 -15.93
C ALA A 136 21.66 19.54 -14.86
N LEU A 137 22.29 19.37 -13.68
CA LEU A 137 22.25 20.35 -12.61
C LEU A 137 22.96 21.66 -12.96
N LYS A 138 24.02 21.63 -13.77
CA LYS A 138 24.65 22.85 -14.30
C LYS A 138 23.73 23.59 -15.26
N CYS A 139 22.91 22.86 -16.04
CA CYS A 139 21.95 23.47 -16.95
C CYS A 139 20.76 24.07 -16.20
N THR A 140 20.27 23.42 -15.13
CA THR A 140 19.20 23.96 -14.29
C THR A 140 19.63 25.24 -13.55
N ASP A 141 20.88 25.29 -13.08
CA ASP A 141 21.44 26.46 -12.38
C ASP A 141 21.47 27.74 -13.24
N ARG A 142 21.30 27.64 -14.57
CA ARG A 142 21.21 28.81 -15.47
C ARG A 142 19.95 29.65 -15.23
N ARG A 143 18.94 29.13 -14.52
CA ARG A 143 17.71 29.85 -14.14
C ARG A 143 17.65 30.01 -12.61
N PRO A 144 18.03 31.18 -12.06
CA PRO A 144 18.20 31.38 -10.61
C PRO A 144 16.96 31.18 -9.73
N GLY A 145 15.75 31.26 -10.30
CA GLY A 145 14.48 31.12 -9.58
C GLY A 145 13.68 29.84 -9.90
N LEU A 146 14.28 28.85 -10.57
CA LEU A 146 13.60 27.58 -10.84
C LEU A 146 13.62 26.71 -9.58
N SER A 147 12.44 26.41 -9.03
CA SER A 147 12.27 25.38 -8.00
C SER A 147 12.62 24.01 -8.56
N MET A 148 13.35 23.22 -7.78
CA MET A 148 13.89 21.94 -8.24
C MET A 148 13.22 20.76 -7.56
N ASP A 149 12.82 19.79 -8.38
CA ASP A 149 12.32 18.49 -7.96
C ASP A 149 13.36 17.43 -8.30
N LEU A 150 13.77 16.68 -7.29
CA LEU A 150 14.77 15.64 -7.36
C LEU A 150 14.10 14.27 -7.20
N THR A 151 13.60 13.72 -8.30
CA THR A 151 12.87 12.44 -8.30
C THR A 151 13.62 11.35 -9.07
N SER A 152 13.82 10.17 -8.47
CA SER A 152 14.47 9.00 -9.07
C SER A 152 13.68 7.72 -8.84
N HIS A 153 13.48 6.97 -9.90
CA HIS A 153 13.00 5.58 -9.86
C HIS A 153 14.12 4.54 -9.68
N LEU A 154 15.37 4.97 -9.77
CA LEU A 154 16.55 4.12 -9.69
C LEU A 154 17.06 4.06 -8.24
N LEU A 155 17.63 2.91 -7.87
CA LEU A 155 18.47 2.81 -6.68
C LEU A 155 19.79 3.54 -6.94
N LEU A 156 19.94 4.73 -6.38
CA LEU A 156 21.09 5.61 -6.57
C LEU A 156 22.25 5.18 -5.68
N CYS A 157 23.47 5.22 -6.21
CA CYS A 157 24.65 5.12 -5.35
C CYS A 157 24.80 6.43 -4.54
N SER A 158 25.19 6.33 -3.27
CA SER A 158 25.29 7.50 -2.40
C SER A 158 26.36 8.52 -2.82
N CYS A 159 27.23 8.17 -3.78
CA CYS A 159 28.14 9.10 -4.44
C CYS A 159 27.43 10.34 -5.00
N ILE A 160 26.18 10.17 -5.46
CA ILE A 160 25.39 11.25 -6.07
C ILE A 160 25.03 12.36 -5.09
N LEU A 161 24.96 12.07 -3.78
CA LEU A 161 24.63 13.04 -2.75
C LEU A 161 25.57 14.26 -2.81
N HIS A 162 26.87 14.04 -2.98
CA HIS A 162 27.84 15.14 -3.12
C HIS A 162 27.55 16.06 -4.30
N THR A 163 27.02 15.51 -5.39
CA THR A 163 26.62 16.28 -6.58
C THR A 163 25.36 17.11 -6.30
N LEU A 164 24.42 16.56 -5.51
CA LEU A 164 23.16 17.21 -5.13
C LEU A 164 23.35 18.31 -4.07
N LYS A 165 24.30 18.14 -3.15
CA LYS A 165 24.52 19.02 -1.98
C LYS A 165 24.40 20.51 -2.28
N PRO A 166 25.05 21.08 -3.32
CA PRO A 166 25.06 22.53 -3.50
C PRO A 166 23.72 23.09 -4.01
N ARG A 167 22.77 22.23 -4.42
CA ARG A 167 21.46 22.62 -4.95
C ARG A 167 20.33 22.38 -3.96
N LEU A 168 20.58 21.68 -2.85
CA LEU A 168 19.56 21.33 -1.86
C LEU A 168 18.78 22.53 -1.30
N SER A 169 19.36 23.73 -1.30
CA SER A 169 18.67 24.94 -0.86
C SER A 169 17.52 25.38 -1.78
N LYS A 170 17.53 24.97 -3.06
CA LYS A 170 16.51 25.31 -4.07
C LYS A 170 15.49 24.19 -4.29
N VAL A 171 15.62 23.08 -3.57
CA VAL A 171 14.83 21.88 -3.81
C VAL A 171 13.52 21.97 -3.04
N THR A 172 12.42 21.77 -3.76
CA THR A 172 11.05 21.71 -3.22
C THR A 172 10.62 20.28 -2.92
N ARG A 173 11.08 19.32 -3.73
CA ARG A 173 10.73 17.91 -3.61
C ARG A 173 11.94 17.00 -3.79
N ILE A 174 12.09 16.02 -2.91
CA ILE A 174 13.05 14.92 -3.04
C ILE A 174 12.28 13.61 -2.99
N ASP A 175 12.50 12.73 -3.96
CA ASP A 175 11.99 11.35 -4.01
C ASP A 175 13.10 10.45 -4.55
N VAL A 176 13.80 9.72 -3.67
CA VAL A 176 15.00 8.99 -4.04
C VAL A 176 15.15 7.69 -3.25
N ALA A 177 15.74 6.68 -3.90
CA ALA A 177 16.22 5.48 -3.22
C ALA A 177 17.75 5.44 -3.28
N PHE A 178 18.41 5.10 -2.16
CA PHE A 178 19.87 4.96 -2.10
C PHE A 178 20.29 3.53 -1.76
N SER A 179 21.34 3.07 -2.44
CA SER A 179 22.05 1.84 -2.09
C SER A 179 22.88 2.05 -0.83
N GLY A 180 22.81 1.10 0.11
CA GLY A 180 23.71 1.02 1.27
C GLY A 180 25.10 0.45 0.94
N GLU A 181 25.30 -0.03 -0.28
CA GLU A 181 26.54 -0.69 -0.72
C GLU A 181 27.36 0.19 -1.69
N PHE A 182 28.69 0.06 -1.64
CA PHE A 182 29.67 0.50 -2.67
C PHE A 182 30.10 1.98 -2.78
N SER A 183 30.18 2.76 -1.69
CA SER A 183 30.59 4.18 -1.84
C SER A 183 31.53 4.75 -0.79
N GLY A 184 31.88 4.01 0.27
CA GLY A 184 32.68 4.56 1.39
C GLY A 184 31.97 5.66 2.20
N VAL A 185 30.74 6.04 1.84
CA VAL A 185 29.87 6.92 2.64
C VAL A 185 29.16 6.06 3.67
N SER A 186 29.50 6.23 4.94
CA SER A 186 29.06 5.34 6.02
C SER A 186 27.56 5.38 6.30
N ASP A 187 26.82 6.43 5.90
CA ASP A 187 25.37 6.50 6.05
C ASP A 187 24.73 7.62 5.18
N PRO A 188 24.22 7.32 3.96
CA PRO A 188 23.59 8.32 3.10
C PRO A 188 22.35 8.98 3.71
N SER A 189 21.62 8.25 4.56
CA SER A 189 20.40 8.73 5.20
C SER A 189 20.69 9.81 6.22
N ARG A 190 21.69 9.54 7.05
CA ARG A 190 22.20 10.51 8.00
C ARG A 190 22.81 11.71 7.29
N LEU A 191 23.63 11.49 6.26
CA LEU A 191 24.30 12.56 5.52
C LEU A 191 23.30 13.53 4.87
N LEU A 192 22.31 13.01 4.16
CA LEU A 192 21.24 13.82 3.56
C LEU A 192 20.48 14.58 4.65
N GLY A 193 20.12 13.89 5.74
CA GLY A 193 19.41 14.49 6.87
C GLY A 193 20.20 15.58 7.59
N GLU A 194 21.53 15.45 7.71
CA GLU A 194 22.41 16.47 8.28
C GLU A 194 22.51 17.69 7.38
N TRP A 195 22.68 17.49 6.06
CA TRP A 195 22.74 18.60 5.10
C TRP A 195 21.42 19.34 5.01
N LEU A 196 20.31 18.60 4.93
CA LEU A 196 19.00 19.20 5.05
C LEU A 196 18.91 19.89 6.41
N GLY A 197 19.23 19.27 7.54
CA GLY A 197 19.22 19.93 8.85
C GLY A 197 20.01 21.26 8.93
N SER A 198 21.05 21.43 8.11
CA SER A 198 21.88 22.64 8.02
C SER A 198 21.33 23.78 7.14
N LEU A 199 20.19 23.58 6.48
CA LEU A 199 19.63 24.53 5.50
C LEU A 199 18.25 25.09 5.93
N PRO A 200 18.13 25.73 7.10
CA PRO A 200 16.84 26.06 7.73
C PRO A 200 15.86 26.79 6.80
N ASP A 201 16.35 27.63 5.88
CA ASP A 201 15.56 28.44 4.94
C ASP A 201 15.24 27.75 3.60
N SER A 202 15.56 26.45 3.44
CA SER A 202 15.22 25.72 2.22
C SER A 202 13.69 25.64 2.00
N SER A 203 13.25 25.76 0.76
CA SER A 203 11.86 25.58 0.32
C SER A 203 11.42 24.10 0.24
N LEU A 204 12.05 23.20 0.99
CA LEU A 204 11.74 21.77 0.92
C LEU A 204 10.38 21.50 1.57
N GLU A 205 9.42 21.06 0.76
CA GLU A 205 8.05 20.74 1.19
C GLU A 205 7.81 19.22 1.23
N HIS A 206 8.52 18.45 0.39
CA HIS A 206 8.33 17.01 0.27
C HIS A 206 9.65 16.25 0.30
N LEU A 207 9.75 15.30 1.23
CA LEU A 207 10.88 14.38 1.34
C LEU A 207 10.41 12.94 1.37
N GLU A 208 10.66 12.22 0.29
CA GLU A 208 10.58 10.78 0.20
C GLU A 208 11.99 10.19 0.01
N HIS A 209 12.36 9.27 0.90
CA HIS A 209 13.63 8.57 0.76
C HIS A 209 13.60 7.12 1.23
N ARG A 210 14.26 6.25 0.48
CA ARG A 210 14.35 4.81 0.78
C ARG A 210 15.81 4.39 0.84
N TYR A 211 16.18 3.64 1.87
CA TYR A 211 17.55 3.15 2.02
C TYR A 211 17.56 1.63 1.98
N ALA A 212 18.28 1.07 1.01
CA ALA A 212 18.62 -0.35 1.03
C ALA A 212 19.65 -0.59 2.13
N LEU A 213 19.34 -1.49 3.06
CA LEU A 213 20.24 -1.85 4.15
C LEU A 213 21.39 -2.71 3.63
N SER A 214 22.58 -2.51 4.20
CA SER A 214 23.69 -3.43 4.04
C SER A 214 23.57 -4.58 5.05
N ASP A 215 24.33 -5.65 4.84
CA ASP A 215 24.37 -6.81 5.76
C ASP A 215 24.84 -6.46 7.18
N GLN A 216 25.50 -5.31 7.37
CA GLN A 216 26.00 -4.88 8.66
C GLN A 216 24.90 -4.22 9.51
N LEU A 217 24.77 -4.66 10.76
CA LEU A 217 23.95 -3.99 11.76
C LEU A 217 24.58 -2.66 12.16
N ASP A 218 23.78 -1.62 12.27
CA ASP A 218 24.23 -0.30 12.68
C ASP A 218 23.31 0.20 13.79
N TRP A 219 23.83 0.36 15.00
CA TRP A 219 23.04 0.82 16.15
C TRP A 219 23.24 2.31 16.43
N SER A 220 23.74 3.06 15.45
CA SER A 220 23.95 4.50 15.61
C SER A 220 22.65 5.24 15.90
N SER A 221 22.77 6.29 16.73
CA SER A 221 21.63 7.09 17.16
C SER A 221 20.90 7.72 15.98
N MET A 222 19.58 7.65 15.99
CA MET A 222 18.74 8.37 15.05
C MET A 222 18.86 9.89 15.24
N LEU A 223 18.88 10.62 14.14
CA LEU A 223 18.92 12.08 14.11
C LEU A 223 17.51 12.65 13.95
N TYR A 224 17.18 13.67 14.73
CA TYR A 224 15.91 14.38 14.65
C TYR A 224 16.18 15.86 14.34
N ARG A 225 15.62 16.41 13.27
CA ARG A 225 15.84 17.80 12.86
C ARG A 225 14.53 18.50 12.52
N GLU A 226 14.38 19.75 12.98
CA GLU A 226 13.22 20.59 12.67
C GLU A 226 13.33 21.15 11.25
N ARG A 227 12.29 21.00 10.44
CA ARG A 227 12.05 21.68 9.15
C ARG A 227 10.61 22.15 9.07
N ARG A 228 10.40 23.44 9.34
CA ARG A 228 9.06 24.03 9.51
C ARG A 228 8.16 23.86 8.29
N HIS A 229 8.68 24.13 7.10
CA HIS A 229 7.94 24.10 5.82
C HIS A 229 7.74 22.70 5.23
N LEU A 230 8.28 21.65 5.88
CA LEU A 230 8.12 20.29 5.40
C LEU A 230 6.68 19.85 5.59
N GLN A 231 5.98 19.53 4.50
CA GLN A 231 4.59 19.07 4.52
C GLN A 231 4.50 17.54 4.49
N THR A 232 5.45 16.87 3.83
CA THR A 232 5.47 15.40 3.70
C THR A 232 6.84 14.83 4.05
N GLN A 233 6.86 13.85 4.95
CA GLN A 233 7.98 12.95 5.13
C GLN A 233 7.55 11.50 4.93
N VAL A 234 8.20 10.85 3.97
CA VAL A 234 8.09 9.43 3.67
C VAL A 234 9.49 8.82 3.78
N ALA A 235 9.64 7.79 4.62
CA ALA A 235 10.93 7.14 4.78
C ALA A 235 10.87 5.63 4.97
N VAL A 236 11.75 4.92 4.27
CA VAL A 236 12.06 3.50 4.53
C VAL A 236 13.50 3.40 5.05
N ASN A 237 13.68 2.74 6.18
CA ASN A 237 14.94 2.62 6.92
C ASN A 237 15.62 3.98 7.24
N PRO A 238 14.89 4.98 7.76
CA PRO A 238 15.47 6.28 8.08
C PRO A 238 16.54 6.19 9.17
N ARG A 239 17.59 7.02 9.04
CA ARG A 239 18.45 7.46 10.16
C ARG A 239 18.22 8.89 10.57
N THR A 240 17.51 9.64 9.74
CA THR A 240 17.07 10.99 10.07
C THR A 240 15.57 11.09 9.92
N ILE A 241 14.92 11.67 10.93
CA ILE A 241 13.52 12.07 10.84
C ILE A 241 13.47 13.60 10.88
N LEU A 242 12.84 14.18 9.86
CA LEU A 242 12.62 15.60 9.74
C LEU A 242 11.19 15.90 10.19
N TRP A 243 11.02 16.82 11.13
CA TRP A 243 9.70 17.14 11.68
C TRP A 243 9.45 18.63 11.60
N GLY A 244 8.17 19.03 11.58
CA GLY A 244 7.82 20.43 11.43
C GLY A 244 6.36 20.69 11.76
N ILE A 245 6.06 21.97 12.01
CA ILE A 245 4.71 22.41 12.33
C ILE A 245 3.74 22.27 11.14
N ASP A 246 4.25 22.34 9.91
CA ASP A 246 3.45 22.22 8.69
C ASP A 246 3.35 20.76 8.19
N LEU A 247 3.95 19.80 8.91
CA LEU A 247 3.97 18.39 8.52
C LEU A 247 2.55 17.82 8.56
N ARG A 248 2.05 17.42 7.39
CA ARG A 248 0.72 16.82 7.18
C ARG A 248 0.79 15.31 7.04
N ARG A 249 1.85 14.79 6.43
CA ARG A 249 2.04 13.34 6.20
C ARG A 249 3.36 12.87 6.78
N LEU A 250 3.31 11.93 7.71
CA LEU A 250 4.46 11.25 8.27
C LEU A 250 4.30 9.74 8.12
N ASN A 251 5.05 9.18 7.20
CA ASN A 251 5.01 7.75 6.92
C ASN A 251 6.41 7.16 7.04
N LEU A 252 6.59 6.27 8.01
CA LEU A 252 7.86 5.67 8.35
C LEU A 252 7.74 4.15 8.26
N ALA A 253 8.75 3.51 7.71
CA ALA A 253 8.88 2.06 7.68
C ALA A 253 10.31 1.65 8.00
N VAL A 254 10.46 0.54 8.73
CA VAL A 254 11.74 0.01 9.15
C VAL A 254 11.77 -1.50 8.91
N GLU A 255 12.80 -1.96 8.20
CA GLU A 255 12.99 -3.37 7.87
C GLU A 255 13.74 -4.14 8.97
N ARG A 256 14.53 -3.42 9.79
CA ARG A 256 15.35 -4.00 10.87
C ARG A 256 15.32 -3.18 12.15
N ARG A 257 15.40 -3.88 13.28
CA ARG A 257 15.35 -3.29 14.62
C ARG A 257 16.42 -2.22 14.91
N ASP A 258 17.59 -2.31 14.29
CA ASP A 258 18.68 -1.33 14.47
C ASP A 258 18.39 0.05 13.86
N ARG A 259 17.31 0.14 13.06
CA ARG A 259 16.75 1.38 12.52
C ARG A 259 15.46 1.82 13.24
N ALA A 260 14.98 1.06 14.22
CA ALA A 260 13.76 1.37 14.92
C ALA A 260 13.91 2.65 15.77
N VAL A 261 12.83 3.40 15.85
CA VAL A 261 12.69 4.66 16.57
C VAL A 261 12.26 4.34 18.00
N PRO A 262 12.97 4.80 19.03
CA PRO A 262 12.49 4.71 20.41
C PRO A 262 11.09 5.33 20.52
N ALA A 263 10.14 4.59 21.08
CA ALA A 263 8.74 4.99 21.05
C ALA A 263 8.46 6.33 21.78
N ASP A 264 9.21 6.63 22.85
CA ASP A 264 9.14 7.91 23.56
C ASP A 264 9.61 9.09 22.69
N LYS A 265 10.64 8.87 21.85
CA LYS A 265 11.12 9.87 20.88
C LYS A 265 10.11 10.13 19.78
N LEU A 266 9.40 9.09 19.32
CA LEU A 266 8.34 9.28 18.35
C LEU A 266 7.19 10.10 18.94
N VAL A 267 6.76 9.82 20.17
CA VAL A 267 5.72 10.60 20.85
C VAL A 267 6.14 12.07 21.02
N LEU A 268 7.40 12.31 21.42
CA LEU A 268 7.96 13.66 21.49
C LEU A 268 7.93 14.35 20.11
N LEU A 269 8.26 13.65 19.03
CA LEU A 269 8.21 14.20 17.68
C LEU A 269 6.78 14.56 17.27
N LEU A 270 5.82 13.66 17.49
CA LEU A 270 4.41 13.88 17.16
C LEU A 270 3.84 15.10 17.88
N SER A 271 4.30 15.38 19.12
CA SER A 271 3.89 16.60 19.85
C SER A 271 4.28 17.91 19.16
N ARG A 272 5.20 17.85 18.19
CA ARG A 272 5.70 18.99 17.43
C ARG A 272 5.11 19.08 16.02
N CYS A 273 4.18 18.19 15.67
CA CYS A 273 3.54 18.11 14.36
C CYS A 273 2.01 18.29 14.49
N PRO A 274 1.51 19.46 14.94
CA PRO A 274 0.08 19.68 15.19
C PRO A 274 -0.78 19.63 13.91
N SER A 275 -0.18 19.82 12.74
CA SER A 275 -0.86 19.79 11.44
C SER A 275 -0.99 18.40 10.83
N LEU A 276 -0.59 17.34 11.54
CA LEU A 276 -0.52 16.00 11.00
C LEU A 276 -1.92 15.44 10.66
N GLU A 277 -2.09 15.07 9.39
CA GLU A 277 -3.32 14.50 8.83
C GLU A 277 -3.20 12.99 8.62
N GLU A 278 -1.99 12.52 8.27
CA GLU A 278 -1.70 11.12 7.96
C GLU A 278 -0.47 10.65 8.75
N LEU A 279 -0.66 9.57 9.51
CA LEU A 279 0.40 8.89 10.24
C LEU A 279 0.39 7.40 9.90
N ALA A 280 1.42 6.92 9.20
CA ALA A 280 1.63 5.51 8.94
C ALA A 280 2.98 5.03 9.48
N LEU A 281 2.96 4.08 10.41
CA LEU A 281 4.16 3.57 11.08
C LEU A 281 4.25 2.06 10.82
N GLN A 282 5.33 1.59 10.21
CA GLN A 282 5.50 0.16 9.89
C GLN A 282 6.77 -0.42 10.50
N MET A 283 6.61 -1.21 11.56
CA MET A 283 7.69 -1.84 12.34
C MET A 283 8.73 -0.82 12.84
N VAL A 284 8.28 0.42 13.02
CA VAL A 284 9.15 1.57 13.33
C VAL A 284 9.49 1.63 14.81
N LEU A 285 8.69 1.04 15.69
CA LEU A 285 8.81 1.25 17.13
C LEU A 285 9.84 0.32 17.76
N ALA A 286 10.78 0.91 18.51
CA ALA A 286 11.63 0.20 19.45
C ALA A 286 11.02 0.30 20.86
N PRO A 287 11.21 -0.74 21.70
CA PRO A 287 10.85 -0.68 23.12
C PRO A 287 11.47 0.55 23.79
N SER A 288 10.70 1.18 24.67
CA SER A 288 11.16 2.32 25.44
C SER A 288 10.64 2.22 26.87
N ASP A 289 11.57 2.19 27.82
CA ASP A 289 11.28 2.17 29.26
C ASP A 289 11.15 3.59 29.84
N SER A 290 11.42 4.62 29.03
CA SER A 290 11.29 6.02 29.44
C SER A 290 9.87 6.54 29.18
N MET A 291 9.39 7.31 30.16
CA MET A 291 8.23 8.17 29.92
C MET A 291 8.64 9.33 29.01
N PRO A 292 7.84 9.67 27.99
CA PRO A 292 8.18 10.75 27.10
C PRO A 292 8.11 12.08 27.85
N SER A 293 9.08 12.97 27.60
CA SER A 293 9.19 14.28 28.26
C SER A 293 8.21 15.32 27.69
N VAL A 294 6.93 14.96 27.56
CA VAL A 294 5.85 15.81 27.03
C VAL A 294 4.55 15.59 27.81
N ALA A 295 3.65 16.57 27.76
CA ALA A 295 2.29 16.40 28.26
C ALA A 295 1.57 15.33 27.43
N LEU A 296 0.93 14.38 28.12
CA LEU A 296 0.17 13.29 27.51
C LEU A 296 -1.32 13.42 27.84
N PRO A 297 -2.22 12.97 26.94
CA PRO A 297 -1.93 12.48 25.60
C PRO A 297 -1.53 13.63 24.63
N VAL A 298 -0.68 13.33 23.65
CA VAL A 298 -0.35 14.25 22.56
C VAL A 298 -1.58 14.44 21.67
N SER A 299 -2.03 15.69 21.51
CA SER A 299 -3.18 16.02 20.66
C SER A 299 -2.78 16.09 19.19
N LEU A 300 -3.46 15.31 18.34
CA LEU A 300 -3.30 15.30 16.88
C LEU A 300 -4.65 15.66 16.21
N PRO A 301 -5.11 16.92 16.32
CA PRO A 301 -6.50 17.29 16.03
C PRO A 301 -6.89 17.18 14.54
N ARG A 302 -5.90 17.14 13.64
CA ARG A 302 -6.13 17.03 12.19
C ARG A 302 -5.99 15.61 11.66
N LEU A 303 -5.65 14.66 12.52
CA LEU A 303 -5.36 13.29 12.08
C LEU A 303 -6.64 12.66 11.53
N ARG A 304 -6.60 12.29 10.26
CA ARG A 304 -7.69 11.60 9.55
C ARG A 304 -7.36 10.14 9.25
N TYR A 305 -6.08 9.79 9.25
CA TYR A 305 -5.60 8.44 8.97
C TYR A 305 -4.49 8.06 9.94
N PHE A 306 -4.69 6.96 10.67
CA PHE A 306 -3.68 6.39 11.55
C PHE A 306 -3.50 4.90 11.28
N LEU A 307 -2.30 4.52 10.87
CA LEU A 307 -1.87 3.14 10.73
C LEU A 307 -0.65 2.87 11.59
N LEU A 308 -0.69 1.78 12.33
CA LEU A 308 0.48 1.21 12.99
C LEU A 308 0.55 -0.28 12.67
N CYS A 309 1.58 -0.64 11.92
CA CYS A 309 2.00 -2.01 11.68
C CYS A 309 3.10 -2.40 12.66
N GLY A 310 2.90 -3.43 13.46
CA GLY A 310 3.84 -3.82 14.52
C GLY A 310 3.31 -4.94 15.40
N LYS A 311 3.88 -5.06 16.60
CA LYS A 311 3.40 -6.01 17.61
C LYS A 311 2.24 -5.39 18.41
N LEU A 312 1.52 -6.21 19.16
CA LEU A 312 0.41 -5.72 20.00
C LEU A 312 0.91 -4.78 21.11
N GLU A 313 2.12 -5.00 21.62
CA GLU A 313 2.75 -4.15 22.64
C GLU A 313 2.99 -2.74 22.11
N ASP A 314 3.34 -2.59 20.84
CA ASP A 314 3.56 -1.30 20.19
C ASP A 314 2.26 -0.48 20.17
N TRP A 315 1.14 -1.14 19.86
CA TRP A 315 -0.19 -0.54 19.93
C TRP A 315 -0.58 -0.14 21.34
N ARG A 316 -0.43 -1.05 22.30
CA ARG A 316 -0.71 -0.80 23.72
C ARG A 316 0.15 0.34 24.28
N TYR A 317 1.37 0.52 23.78
CA TYR A 317 2.22 1.65 24.16
C TYR A 317 1.79 2.97 23.52
N LEU A 318 1.61 3.01 22.19
CA LEU A 318 1.48 4.26 21.45
C LEU A 318 0.05 4.82 21.52
N ARG A 319 -0.97 3.99 21.32
CA ARG A 319 -2.37 4.44 21.18
C ARG A 319 -2.88 5.27 22.36
N PRO A 320 -2.62 4.92 23.64
CA PRO A 320 -3.07 5.70 24.79
C PRO A 320 -2.35 7.04 24.95
N LYS A 321 -1.18 7.21 24.31
CA LYS A 321 -0.38 8.44 24.36
C LYS A 321 -0.81 9.47 23.31
N LEU A 322 -1.74 9.10 22.42
CA LEU A 322 -2.24 9.95 21.35
C LEU A 322 -3.72 10.24 21.55
N SER A 323 -4.09 11.51 21.48
CA SER A 323 -5.47 11.97 21.37
C SER A 323 -5.77 12.16 19.88
N ILE A 324 -6.57 11.24 19.35
CA ILE A 324 -6.93 11.13 17.94
C ILE A 324 -8.43 11.47 17.79
N PRO A 325 -8.83 12.25 16.76
CA PRO A 325 -10.23 12.54 16.50
C PRO A 325 -11.07 11.28 16.28
N GLU A 326 -12.32 11.29 16.73
CA GLU A 326 -13.27 10.18 16.53
C GLU A 326 -13.60 9.93 15.05
N THR A 327 -13.40 10.93 14.19
CA THR A 327 -13.59 10.82 12.74
C THR A 327 -12.40 10.20 12.01
N ALA A 328 -11.29 9.94 12.71
CA ALA A 328 -10.09 9.39 12.10
C ALA A 328 -10.28 7.91 11.76
N SER A 329 -9.76 7.51 10.60
CA SER A 329 -9.70 6.10 10.22
C SER A 329 -8.51 5.43 10.94
N ILE A 330 -8.78 4.36 11.69
CA ILE A 330 -7.77 3.66 12.50
C ILE A 330 -7.52 2.26 11.92
N HIS A 331 -6.25 1.96 11.66
CA HIS A 331 -5.82 0.76 10.94
C HIS A 331 -4.77 -0.05 11.72
N PRO A 332 -5.21 -0.83 12.74
CA PRO A 332 -4.38 -1.87 13.34
C PRO A 332 -3.87 -2.90 12.34
N ASP A 333 -2.55 -3.05 12.28
CA ASP A 333 -1.88 -4.03 11.45
C ASP A 333 -0.87 -4.84 12.28
N LEU A 334 -1.31 -5.99 12.78
CA LEU A 334 -0.61 -6.72 13.81
C LEU A 334 0.16 -7.89 13.22
N ILE A 335 1.42 -8.03 13.63
CA ILE A 335 2.23 -9.21 13.31
C ILE A 335 1.97 -10.26 14.39
N LEU A 336 1.41 -11.40 13.97
CA LEU A 336 1.17 -12.56 14.84
C LEU A 336 2.51 -13.09 15.36
N PRO A 337 2.72 -13.20 16.68
CA PRO A 337 3.91 -13.82 17.22
C PRO A 337 4.05 -15.27 16.75
N GLU A 338 5.27 -15.68 16.39
CA GLU A 338 5.55 -17.05 15.95
C GLU A 338 5.14 -18.11 16.98
N LEU A 339 5.29 -17.79 18.27
CA LEU A 339 4.86 -18.66 19.36
C LEU A 339 3.34 -18.85 19.39
N ASP A 340 2.57 -17.79 19.17
CA ASP A 340 1.11 -17.88 19.15
C ASP A 340 0.61 -18.66 17.94
N LEU A 341 1.28 -18.53 16.80
CA LEU A 341 1.00 -19.36 15.62
C LEU A 341 1.35 -20.83 15.89
N PHE A 342 2.48 -21.11 16.54
CA PHE A 342 2.88 -22.47 16.94
C PHE A 342 1.90 -23.11 17.94
N LEU A 343 1.38 -22.34 18.89
CA LEU A 343 0.43 -22.79 19.92
C LEU A 343 -1.03 -22.77 19.43
N GLY A 344 -1.30 -22.41 18.18
CA GLY A 344 -2.68 -22.29 17.67
C GLY A 344 -3.53 -21.22 18.39
N SER A 345 -2.88 -20.22 18.99
CA SER A 345 -3.51 -19.21 19.86
C SER A 345 -3.97 -17.95 19.12
N VAL A 346 -4.34 -18.08 17.84
CA VAL A 346 -4.77 -16.95 16.99
C VAL A 346 -6.00 -16.25 17.58
N GLU A 347 -6.97 -17.01 18.08
CA GLU A 347 -8.19 -16.48 18.71
C GLU A 347 -7.88 -15.63 19.94
N ARG A 348 -7.00 -16.12 20.84
CA ARG A 348 -6.56 -15.40 22.04
C ARG A 348 -5.92 -14.08 21.67
N LEU A 349 -4.98 -14.08 20.71
CA LEU A 349 -4.36 -12.86 20.23
C LEU A 349 -5.40 -11.90 19.64
N ALA A 350 -6.29 -12.42 18.78
CA ALA A 350 -7.32 -11.60 18.14
C ALA A 350 -8.25 -10.94 19.18
N SER A 351 -8.62 -11.64 20.24
CA SER A 351 -9.40 -11.11 21.36
C SER A 351 -8.67 -9.97 22.09
N GLU A 352 -7.42 -10.22 22.50
CA GLU A 352 -6.60 -9.22 23.18
C GLU A 352 -6.31 -7.97 22.33
N ALA A 353 -6.10 -8.20 21.04
CA ALA A 353 -5.85 -7.18 20.03
C ALA A 353 -7.11 -6.38 19.72
N ALA A 354 -8.26 -7.03 19.54
CA ALA A 354 -9.53 -6.35 19.34
C ALA A 354 -9.84 -5.44 20.54
N LEU A 355 -9.63 -5.94 21.77
CA LEU A 355 -9.79 -5.13 22.98
C LEU A 355 -8.86 -3.91 22.97
N SER A 356 -7.60 -4.07 22.60
CA SER A 356 -6.63 -2.97 22.65
C SER A 356 -6.78 -1.96 21.50
N CYS A 357 -7.28 -2.41 20.35
CA CYS A 357 -7.16 -1.67 19.09
C CYS A 357 -8.51 -1.27 18.46
N LEU A 358 -9.59 -1.99 18.78
CA LEU A 358 -10.93 -1.75 18.23
C LEU A 358 -11.92 -1.22 19.29
N SER A 359 -11.54 -1.21 20.58
CA SER A 359 -12.32 -0.51 21.60
C SER A 359 -11.90 0.97 21.67
N GLY A 360 -12.72 1.84 21.09
CA GLY A 360 -12.43 3.26 21.09
C GLY A 360 -13.62 4.11 20.65
N ALA A 361 -13.69 5.32 21.17
CA ALA A 361 -14.62 6.32 20.68
C ALA A 361 -14.37 6.57 19.18
N GLY A 362 -15.46 6.67 18.41
CA GLY A 362 -15.38 6.79 16.96
C GLY A 362 -15.23 5.48 16.20
N PHE A 363 -15.46 4.30 16.79
CA PHE A 363 -15.57 3.07 15.98
C PHE A 363 -16.82 3.14 15.06
N PRO A 364 -16.72 2.84 13.75
CA PRO A 364 -17.85 2.93 12.82
C PRO A 364 -18.84 1.78 13.02
N SER A 365 -20.08 1.95 12.56
CA SER A 365 -21.02 0.81 12.44
C SER A 365 -20.39 -0.30 11.60
N CYS A 366 -20.56 -1.57 12.00
CA CYS A 366 -20.14 -2.75 11.23
C CYS A 366 -21.10 -3.13 10.10
N ARG A 367 -21.99 -2.23 9.65
CA ARG A 367 -22.98 -2.55 8.62
C ARG A 367 -22.37 -3.18 7.37
N PHE A 368 -21.21 -2.68 6.95
CA PHE A 368 -20.39 -3.22 5.87
C PHE A 368 -19.08 -3.77 6.44
N VAL A 369 -18.77 -5.02 6.08
CA VAL A 369 -17.49 -5.65 6.41
C VAL A 369 -16.82 -6.15 5.15
N VAL A 370 -15.57 -5.75 4.94
CA VAL A 370 -14.71 -6.26 3.85
C VAL A 370 -13.70 -7.24 4.42
N LEU A 371 -13.68 -8.45 3.88
CA LEU A 371 -12.62 -9.42 4.07
C LEU A 371 -11.62 -9.33 2.91
N HIS A 372 -10.37 -9.08 3.27
CA HIS A 372 -9.21 -9.13 2.39
C HIS A 372 -8.28 -10.23 2.89
N TYR A 373 -8.06 -11.23 2.03
CA TYR A 373 -7.32 -12.45 2.34
C TYR A 373 -6.19 -12.68 1.32
N GLN A 374 -4.94 -12.80 1.78
CA GLN A 374 -3.77 -12.99 0.92
C GLN A 374 -3.04 -14.29 1.22
N MET A 375 -2.75 -15.07 0.18
CA MET A 375 -2.04 -16.35 0.24
C MET A 375 -0.58 -16.24 -0.18
N LYS A 376 0.28 -17.12 0.37
CA LYS A 376 1.70 -17.25 0.01
C LYS A 376 1.89 -17.68 -1.45
N THR A 377 1.27 -18.80 -1.79
CA THR A 377 1.22 -19.30 -3.17
C THR A 377 -0.22 -19.18 -3.66
N PRO A 378 -0.48 -18.43 -4.73
CA PRO A 378 -1.82 -18.37 -5.31
C PRO A 378 -2.13 -19.73 -5.93
N THR A 379 -2.94 -20.56 -5.25
CA THR A 379 -3.42 -21.83 -5.80
C THR A 379 -4.94 -21.82 -5.84
N ASP A 380 -5.49 -22.30 -6.95
CA ASP A 380 -6.94 -22.46 -7.13
C ASP A 380 -7.39 -23.87 -6.66
N ARG A 381 -6.54 -24.57 -5.90
CA ARG A 381 -6.75 -25.96 -5.44
C ARG A 381 -6.83 -26.01 -3.92
N PRO A 382 -8.03 -26.25 -3.36
CA PRO A 382 -8.23 -26.63 -1.97
C PRO A 382 -7.76 -28.07 -1.65
N PRO A 383 -7.41 -28.37 -0.39
CA PRO A 383 -6.87 -27.48 0.63
C PRO A 383 -5.35 -27.33 0.46
N ASN A 384 -4.83 -26.12 0.74
CA ASN A 384 -3.41 -25.92 0.97
C ASN A 384 -3.23 -25.65 2.46
N ASP A 385 -2.57 -26.55 3.20
CA ASP A 385 -2.28 -26.39 4.64
C ASP A 385 -1.27 -25.24 4.95
N GLU A 386 -1.01 -24.36 3.98
CA GLU A 386 -0.11 -23.22 4.10
C GLU A 386 -0.79 -22.07 4.85
N SER A 387 -0.10 -21.39 5.76
CA SER A 387 -0.65 -20.17 6.36
C SER A 387 -0.83 -19.03 5.35
N PRO A 388 -1.88 -18.19 5.47
CA PRO A 388 -1.98 -16.95 4.72
C PRO A 388 -0.78 -16.06 5.01
N GLU A 389 -0.62 -15.01 4.22
CA GLU A 389 0.30 -13.91 4.53
C GLU A 389 -0.37 -12.89 5.44
N LEU A 390 -1.65 -12.59 5.19
CA LEU A 390 -2.45 -11.70 6.03
C LEU A 390 -3.95 -11.94 5.87
N VAL A 391 -4.67 -11.55 6.92
CA VAL A 391 -6.13 -11.44 6.97
C VAL A 391 -6.44 -10.01 7.40
N THR A 392 -7.32 -9.32 6.67
CA THR A 392 -7.80 -7.98 7.03
C THR A 392 -9.32 -7.94 7.00
N LEU A 393 -9.90 -7.39 8.07
CA LEU A 393 -11.32 -7.03 8.15
C LEU A 393 -11.44 -5.51 8.18
N THR A 394 -12.16 -4.91 7.22
CA THR A 394 -12.49 -3.48 7.25
C THR A 394 -13.94 -3.30 7.66
N PHE A 395 -14.20 -2.42 8.62
CA PHE A 395 -15.51 -2.10 9.18
C PHE A 395 -15.92 -0.69 8.76
N ALA A 396 -17.14 -0.55 8.23
CA ALA A 396 -17.67 0.74 7.82
C ALA A 396 -19.21 0.78 7.81
N ALA A 397 -19.75 1.99 7.89
CA ALA A 397 -21.20 2.22 7.87
C ALA A 397 -21.80 2.20 6.45
N THR A 398 -20.98 2.40 5.42
CA THR A 398 -21.40 2.55 4.00
C THR A 398 -20.49 1.75 3.08
N ASP A 399 -20.99 1.35 1.92
CA ASP A 399 -20.21 0.63 0.89
C ASP A 399 -18.96 1.41 0.45
N ASP A 400 -19.08 2.70 0.11
CA ASP A 400 -17.94 3.53 -0.31
C ASP A 400 -16.82 3.57 0.72
N ALA A 401 -17.19 3.79 1.99
CA ALA A 401 -16.25 3.74 3.10
C ALA A 401 -15.64 2.34 3.27
N ALA A 402 -16.40 1.27 3.14
CA ALA A 402 -15.89 -0.10 3.21
C ALA A 402 -14.85 -0.35 2.12
N ARG A 403 -15.14 0.10 0.90
CA ARG A 403 -14.29 -0.05 -0.29
C ARG A 403 -13.01 0.75 -0.23
N ALA A 404 -13.02 1.89 0.46
CA ALA A 404 -11.85 2.72 0.68
C ALA A 404 -10.77 2.05 1.55
N GLU A 405 -11.09 0.95 2.27
CA GLU A 405 -10.17 0.10 3.03
C GLU A 405 -9.12 0.88 3.83
N LYS A 406 -7.86 0.86 3.38
CA LYS A 406 -6.74 1.56 4.01
C LYS A 406 -6.15 2.67 3.13
N ASN A 407 -6.88 3.15 2.13
CA ASN A 407 -6.40 4.24 1.26
C ASN A 407 -6.37 5.60 2.01
N PRO A 408 -5.21 6.17 2.35
CA PRO A 408 -5.13 7.42 3.12
C PRO A 408 -5.70 8.65 2.40
N GLU A 409 -5.90 8.60 1.09
CA GLU A 409 -6.49 9.70 0.31
C GLU A 409 -7.98 9.85 0.58
N GLN A 410 -8.65 8.74 0.91
CA GLN A 410 -10.08 8.68 1.14
C GLN A 410 -10.45 9.22 2.52
N THR A 411 -11.36 10.19 2.55
CA THR A 411 -11.84 10.86 3.77
C THR A 411 -12.95 10.11 4.49
N SER A 412 -13.47 9.03 3.89
CA SER A 412 -14.54 8.22 4.46
C SER A 412 -14.10 7.53 5.75
N HIS A 413 -14.89 7.69 6.81
CA HIS A 413 -14.56 7.13 8.11
C HIS A 413 -14.73 5.60 8.14
N ARG A 414 -13.67 4.88 8.52
CA ARG A 414 -13.61 3.41 8.52
C ARG A 414 -12.46 2.90 9.36
N TRP A 415 -12.58 1.69 9.88
CA TRP A 415 -11.52 1.06 10.66
C TRP A 415 -11.16 -0.28 10.04
N SER A 416 -9.90 -0.71 10.16
CA SER A 416 -9.50 -2.03 9.66
C SER A 416 -8.67 -2.79 10.65
N PHE A 417 -8.93 -4.07 10.82
CA PHE A 417 -8.14 -4.96 11.67
C PHE A 417 -7.38 -5.97 10.82
N THR A 418 -6.05 -5.89 10.82
CA THR A 418 -5.19 -6.81 10.07
C THR A 418 -4.35 -7.67 11.00
N ILE A 419 -4.27 -8.96 10.69
CA ILE A 419 -3.31 -9.89 11.27
C ILE A 419 -2.42 -10.41 10.15
N ARG A 420 -1.11 -10.21 10.30
CA ARG A 420 -0.05 -10.74 9.44
C ARG A 420 0.53 -12.00 10.04
N PHE A 421 0.63 -13.03 9.23
CA PHE A 421 1.18 -14.32 9.65
C PHE A 421 2.66 -14.36 9.26
N PRO A 422 3.55 -14.79 10.17
CA PRO A 422 4.96 -15.02 9.85
C PRO A 422 5.12 -15.95 8.64
N GLY A 423 6.01 -15.59 7.72
CA GLY A 423 6.27 -16.36 6.52
C GLY A 423 7.35 -15.74 5.63
N PRO A 424 7.71 -16.41 4.52
CA PRO A 424 8.83 -16.00 3.66
C PRO A 424 8.72 -14.57 3.13
N VAL A 425 7.52 -14.08 2.81
CA VAL A 425 7.33 -12.68 2.35
C VAL A 425 7.56 -11.68 3.47
N LEU A 426 7.09 -11.97 4.69
CA LEU A 426 7.42 -11.15 5.85
C LEU A 426 8.93 -11.21 6.13
N GLN A 427 9.56 -12.39 6.06
CA GLN A 427 11.01 -12.58 6.22
C GLN A 427 11.83 -11.93 5.08
N THR A 428 11.27 -11.81 3.88
CA THR A 428 11.95 -11.16 2.74
C THR A 428 11.83 -9.64 2.84
N ARG A 429 10.65 -9.14 3.26
CA ARG A 429 10.44 -7.69 3.47
C ARG A 429 11.02 -7.20 4.79
N TYR A 430 11.13 -8.08 5.79
CA TYR A 430 11.53 -7.81 7.18
C TYR A 430 12.31 -9.02 7.71
N PRO A 431 13.60 -9.15 7.36
CA PRO A 431 14.40 -10.32 7.75
C PRO A 431 14.48 -10.49 9.27
N PRO A 432 14.39 -11.73 9.78
CA PRO A 432 14.51 -12.00 11.21
C PRO A 432 15.91 -11.60 11.71
N GLU A 433 16.02 -11.34 13.01
CA GLU A 433 17.30 -10.95 13.63
C GLU A 433 18.38 -12.02 13.40
N PRO A 434 19.66 -11.64 13.23
CA PRO A 434 20.76 -12.60 13.23
C PRO A 434 20.76 -13.42 14.53
N GLY A 435 20.52 -14.72 14.42
CA GLY A 435 20.42 -15.64 15.57
C GLY A 435 19.00 -15.86 16.12
N ALA A 436 17.96 -15.32 15.50
CA ALA A 436 16.59 -15.72 15.79
C ALA A 436 16.37 -17.17 15.35
N ASP A 437 15.90 -18.02 16.27
CA ASP A 437 15.51 -19.40 15.96
C ASP A 437 14.38 -19.38 14.93
N LEU A 438 14.69 -19.78 13.70
CA LEU A 438 13.71 -20.05 12.66
C LEU A 438 12.91 -21.30 13.05
N ARG A 439 11.95 -21.13 13.96
CA ARG A 439 10.97 -22.19 14.22
C ARG A 439 10.24 -22.43 12.91
N SER A 440 10.00 -23.71 12.57
CA SER A 440 9.25 -24.08 11.37
C SER A 440 7.77 -23.74 11.55
N VAL A 441 7.44 -22.45 11.50
CA VAL A 441 6.08 -21.97 11.67
C VAL A 441 5.33 -22.12 10.35
N GLY A 442 4.86 -23.34 10.09
CA GLY A 442 4.39 -23.73 8.76
C GLY A 442 2.96 -24.22 8.66
N ARG A 443 2.20 -24.36 9.76
CA ARG A 443 0.90 -25.03 9.69
C ARG A 443 -0.18 -24.30 10.48
N ILE A 444 -1.19 -23.85 9.76
CA ILE A 444 -2.52 -23.61 10.31
C ILE A 444 -3.40 -24.80 9.94
N LEU A 445 -4.40 -25.11 10.77
CA LEU A 445 -5.29 -26.25 10.53
C LEU A 445 -6.16 -26.05 9.28
N SER A 446 -6.65 -24.82 9.05
CA SER A 446 -7.32 -24.39 7.82
C SER A 446 -7.35 -22.87 7.77
N HIS A 447 -7.45 -22.32 6.55
CA HIS A 447 -7.56 -20.88 6.29
C HIS A 447 -8.84 -20.30 6.88
N GLU A 448 -9.94 -21.01 6.65
CA GLU A 448 -11.28 -20.67 7.09
C GLU A 448 -11.37 -20.68 8.61
N LEU A 449 -10.72 -21.65 9.26
CA LEU A 449 -10.62 -21.71 10.72
C LEU A 449 -9.81 -20.53 11.25
N ALA A 450 -8.73 -20.14 10.60
CA ALA A 450 -7.94 -18.98 11.02
C ALA A 450 -8.77 -17.68 10.96
N VAL A 451 -9.53 -17.45 9.88
CA VAL A 451 -10.42 -16.28 9.79
C VAL A 451 -11.57 -16.38 10.81
N SER A 452 -12.15 -17.57 10.99
CA SER A 452 -13.20 -17.80 12.00
C SER A 452 -12.72 -17.55 13.43
N SER A 453 -11.49 -17.96 13.77
CA SER A 453 -10.85 -17.69 15.07
C SER A 453 -10.60 -16.19 15.29
N ILE A 454 -10.25 -15.44 14.23
CA ILE A 454 -10.13 -13.98 14.32
C ILE A 454 -11.50 -13.35 14.64
N CYS A 455 -12.55 -13.76 13.92
CA CYS A 455 -13.91 -13.28 14.20
C CYS A 455 -14.40 -13.68 15.59
N GLU A 456 -14.09 -14.88 16.08
CA GLU A 456 -14.45 -15.33 17.43
C GLU A 456 -13.74 -14.49 18.51
N GLY A 457 -12.45 -14.20 18.31
CA GLY A 457 -11.70 -13.30 19.18
C GLY A 457 -12.31 -11.89 19.22
N ILE A 458 -12.70 -11.34 18.07
CA ILE A 458 -13.41 -10.05 17.99
C ILE A 458 -14.76 -10.14 18.68
N LYS A 459 -15.51 -11.23 18.55
CA LYS A 459 -16.81 -11.39 19.20
C LYS A 459 -16.70 -11.45 20.73
N THR A 460 -15.64 -12.07 21.25
CA THR A 460 -15.35 -12.09 22.69
C THR A 460 -15.21 -10.67 23.27
N LEU A 461 -14.78 -9.70 22.45
CA LEU A 461 -14.77 -8.28 22.84
C LEU A 461 -16.18 -7.73 23.07
N VAL A 462 -17.18 -8.09 22.26
CA VAL A 462 -18.57 -7.58 22.39
C VAL A 462 -19.06 -7.74 23.83
N ASP A 463 -18.73 -8.87 24.45
CA ASP A 463 -19.14 -9.22 25.80
C ASP A 463 -18.41 -8.41 26.88
N GLN A 464 -17.25 -7.82 26.55
CA GLN A 464 -16.38 -7.07 27.48
C GLN A 464 -16.41 -5.55 27.25
N ALA A 465 -16.58 -5.10 26.00
CA ALA A 465 -16.67 -3.71 25.57
C ALA A 465 -17.40 -3.62 24.21
N PRO A 466 -18.61 -3.02 24.13
CA PRO A 466 -19.54 -3.18 23.00
C PRO A 466 -19.18 -2.36 21.74
N ALA A 467 -17.90 -2.10 21.45
CA ALA A 467 -17.51 -1.23 20.35
C ALA A 467 -17.70 -1.88 18.96
N VAL A 468 -17.46 -3.19 18.83
CA VAL A 468 -17.51 -3.90 17.54
C VAL A 468 -18.68 -4.88 17.54
N ASP A 469 -19.73 -4.64 16.75
CA ASP A 469 -20.87 -5.56 16.65
C ASP A 469 -20.93 -6.23 15.27
N LEU A 470 -20.34 -7.41 15.15
CA LEU A 470 -20.40 -8.20 13.91
C LEU A 470 -21.82 -8.63 13.56
N ASN A 471 -22.74 -8.70 14.54
CA ASN A 471 -24.14 -9.05 14.26
C ASN A 471 -24.85 -7.94 13.49
N ALA A 472 -24.40 -6.69 13.55
CA ALA A 472 -24.97 -5.58 12.78
C ALA A 472 -24.59 -5.61 11.28
N THR A 473 -23.76 -6.58 10.85
CA THR A 473 -23.30 -6.68 9.46
C THR A 473 -24.45 -7.09 8.54
N GLU A 474 -24.78 -6.22 7.60
CA GLU A 474 -25.77 -6.46 6.54
C GLU A 474 -25.11 -6.86 5.22
N VAL A 475 -23.90 -6.36 4.97
CA VAL A 475 -23.16 -6.57 3.73
C VAL A 475 -21.75 -7.09 4.03
N PHE A 476 -21.41 -8.24 3.47
CA PHE A 476 -20.09 -8.85 3.59
C PHE A 476 -19.44 -8.95 2.21
N ILE A 477 -18.27 -8.35 2.08
CA ILE A 477 -17.54 -8.24 0.81
C ILE A 477 -16.28 -9.08 0.91
N VAL A 478 -16.16 -10.11 0.07
CA VAL A 478 -14.96 -10.92 -0.05
C VAL A 478 -14.20 -10.48 -1.29
N LYS A 479 -12.98 -9.97 -1.09
CA LYS A 479 -12.11 -9.56 -2.20
C LYS A 479 -11.17 -10.68 -2.64
N ALA A 480 -11.15 -10.99 -3.94
CA ALA A 480 -10.15 -11.84 -4.58
C ALA A 480 -9.63 -11.20 -5.89
N GLY A 481 -8.42 -11.56 -6.32
CA GLY A 481 -7.72 -10.95 -7.47
C GLY A 481 -6.23 -10.69 -7.21
N GLY A 482 -5.38 -10.78 -8.23
CA GLY A 482 -3.92 -10.68 -8.06
C GLY A 482 -3.35 -11.76 -7.13
N ARG A 483 -2.80 -11.37 -5.96
CA ARG A 483 -2.36 -12.29 -4.89
C ARG A 483 -3.47 -12.73 -3.93
N LEU A 484 -4.66 -12.14 -4.06
CA LEU A 484 -5.82 -12.44 -3.22
C LEU A 484 -6.59 -13.62 -3.78
N ARG A 485 -7.14 -14.44 -2.90
CA ARG A 485 -7.92 -15.64 -3.25
C ARG A 485 -9.16 -15.73 -2.39
N HIS A 486 -10.19 -16.36 -2.93
CA HIS A 486 -11.34 -16.74 -2.12
C HIS A 486 -10.93 -17.85 -1.15
N MET A 487 -11.48 -17.81 0.06
CA MET A 487 -11.48 -18.99 0.92
C MET A 487 -12.23 -20.13 0.23
N VAL A 488 -11.90 -21.35 0.60
CA VAL A 488 -12.53 -22.55 0.04
C VAL A 488 -14.01 -22.49 0.40
N ASP A 489 -14.30 -22.34 1.68
CA ASP A 489 -15.67 -22.31 2.19
C ASP A 489 -15.88 -21.08 3.11
N LEU A 490 -17.10 -20.55 3.14
CA LEU A 490 -17.48 -19.42 3.99
C LEU A 490 -18.34 -19.86 5.18
N TYR A 491 -18.77 -21.13 5.25
CA TYR A 491 -19.72 -21.60 6.26
C TYR A 491 -19.27 -21.31 7.71
N HIS A 492 -17.96 -21.36 7.99
CA HIS A 492 -17.39 -21.08 9.30
C HIS A 492 -17.59 -19.62 9.76
N LEU A 493 -17.93 -18.73 8.85
CA LEU A 493 -18.20 -17.31 9.12
C LEU A 493 -19.67 -17.01 9.39
N THR A 494 -20.59 -17.91 9.02
CA THR A 494 -22.05 -17.70 9.12
C THR A 494 -22.50 -17.31 10.53
N ARG A 495 -21.96 -17.99 11.55
CA ARG A 495 -22.24 -17.75 12.97
C ARG A 495 -21.80 -16.37 13.48
N HIS A 496 -20.92 -15.70 12.76
CA HIS A 496 -20.37 -14.38 13.09
C HIS A 496 -21.16 -13.23 12.48
N PHE A 497 -21.89 -13.52 11.40
CA PHE A 497 -22.67 -12.53 10.65
C PHE A 497 -24.13 -12.97 10.52
N PRO A 498 -24.86 -13.15 11.64
CA PRO A 498 -26.21 -13.71 11.63
C PRO A 498 -27.20 -12.85 10.82
N ASN A 499 -27.02 -11.53 10.72
CA ASN A 499 -27.93 -10.65 9.99
C ASN A 499 -27.48 -10.33 8.56
N LEU A 500 -26.52 -11.10 8.02
CA LEU A 500 -26.00 -10.88 6.68
C LEU A 500 -27.10 -11.01 5.63
N LYS A 501 -27.29 -9.95 4.84
CA LYS A 501 -28.28 -9.87 3.75
C LYS A 501 -27.65 -9.97 2.36
N ILE A 502 -26.49 -9.34 2.18
CA ILE A 502 -25.82 -9.24 0.88
C ILE A 502 -24.41 -9.80 1.00
N LEU A 503 -24.08 -10.81 0.19
CA LEU A 503 -22.73 -11.31 0.01
C LEU A 503 -22.17 -10.81 -1.32
N VAL A 504 -21.02 -10.14 -1.31
CA VAL A 504 -20.34 -9.67 -2.53
C VAL A 504 -19.05 -10.45 -2.71
N LEU A 505 -18.84 -11.04 -3.90
CA LEU A 505 -17.65 -11.82 -4.24
C LEU A 505 -16.94 -11.20 -5.44
N TYR A 506 -15.81 -10.54 -5.21
CA TYR A 506 -14.91 -10.06 -6.26
C TYR A 506 -13.94 -11.16 -6.70
N GLY A 507 -13.54 -11.17 -7.97
CA GLY A 507 -12.66 -12.17 -8.57
C GLY A 507 -13.39 -13.39 -9.15
N VAL A 508 -14.72 -13.34 -9.22
CA VAL A 508 -15.57 -14.40 -9.79
C VAL A 508 -15.95 -14.05 -11.22
N PHE A 509 -15.17 -14.54 -12.18
CA PHE A 509 -15.35 -14.20 -13.60
C PHE A 509 -16.33 -15.09 -14.36
N ASN A 510 -16.55 -16.32 -13.89
CA ASN A 510 -17.38 -17.30 -14.58
C ASN A 510 -17.97 -18.34 -13.62
N ARG A 511 -18.88 -19.17 -14.16
CA ARG A 511 -19.58 -20.26 -13.43
C ARG A 511 -18.68 -21.34 -12.84
N ASP A 512 -17.43 -21.44 -13.30
CA ASP A 512 -16.51 -22.50 -12.91
C ASP A 512 -15.73 -22.20 -11.64
N SER A 513 -15.77 -20.95 -11.16
CA SER A 513 -15.17 -20.53 -9.89
C SER A 513 -15.58 -21.44 -8.73
N TYR A 514 -14.60 -21.96 -7.99
CA TYR A 514 -14.84 -22.81 -6.82
C TYR A 514 -15.58 -22.05 -5.71
N ALA A 515 -15.25 -20.76 -5.52
CA ALA A 515 -15.90 -19.92 -4.52
C ALA A 515 -17.39 -19.80 -4.79
N LEU A 516 -17.75 -19.65 -6.06
CA LEU A 516 -19.14 -19.59 -6.49
C LEU A 516 -19.85 -20.93 -6.28
N LYS A 517 -19.23 -22.05 -6.68
CA LYS A 517 -19.76 -23.40 -6.47
C LYS A 517 -19.97 -23.72 -4.97
N ASN A 518 -19.05 -23.31 -4.11
CA ASN A 518 -19.15 -23.53 -2.67
C ASN A 518 -20.20 -22.64 -2.01
N VAL A 519 -20.29 -21.36 -2.39
CA VAL A 519 -21.37 -20.48 -1.92
C VAL A 519 -22.74 -21.00 -2.33
N ILE A 520 -22.89 -21.49 -3.56
CA ILE A 520 -24.12 -22.18 -4.00
C ILE A 520 -24.48 -23.35 -3.09
N ARG A 521 -23.50 -24.22 -2.81
CA ARG A 521 -23.68 -25.39 -1.96
C ARG A 521 -24.13 -24.97 -0.55
N GLU A 522 -23.44 -24.01 0.06
CA GLU A 522 -23.78 -23.50 1.41
C GLU A 522 -25.16 -22.83 1.47
N LEU A 523 -25.59 -22.16 0.40
CA LEU A 523 -26.94 -21.59 0.31
C LEU A 523 -28.01 -22.69 0.23
N ARG A 524 -27.76 -23.76 -0.56
CA ARG A 524 -28.67 -24.90 -0.68
C ARG A 524 -28.82 -25.70 0.61
N ASP A 525 -27.72 -25.87 1.34
CA ASP A 525 -27.67 -26.58 2.61
C ASP A 525 -28.32 -25.77 3.75
N GLY A 526 -28.76 -24.53 3.47
CA GLY A 526 -29.43 -23.66 4.44
C GLY A 526 -28.50 -23.08 5.50
N THR A 527 -27.19 -23.13 5.27
CA THR A 527 -26.16 -22.57 6.15
C THR A 527 -26.32 -21.05 6.25
N TRP A 528 -26.56 -20.38 5.12
CA TRP A 528 -26.81 -18.94 5.04
C TRP A 528 -28.31 -18.66 5.03
N ARG A 529 -28.88 -18.44 6.22
CA ARG A 529 -30.34 -18.31 6.37
C ARG A 529 -30.91 -16.95 5.97
N ASN A 530 -30.12 -15.90 6.10
CA ASN A 530 -30.61 -14.53 6.00
C ASN A 530 -30.12 -13.80 4.74
N ILE A 531 -29.31 -14.47 3.90
CA ILE A 531 -28.85 -13.90 2.63
C ILE A 531 -30.03 -13.79 1.67
N ASP A 532 -30.26 -12.56 1.20
CA ASP A 532 -31.28 -12.23 0.21
C ASP A 532 -30.64 -12.07 -1.18
N ARG A 533 -29.35 -11.68 -1.23
CA ARG A 533 -28.65 -11.37 -2.49
C ARG A 533 -27.16 -11.76 -2.47
N VAL A 534 -26.68 -12.29 -3.60
CA VAL A 534 -25.25 -12.49 -3.90
C VAL A 534 -24.86 -11.64 -5.11
N CYS A 535 -23.81 -10.82 -4.96
CA CYS A 535 -23.28 -9.95 -6.01
C CYS A 535 -21.93 -10.47 -6.52
N LEU A 536 -21.77 -10.57 -7.84
CA LEU A 536 -20.58 -11.06 -8.54
C LEU A 536 -20.09 -10.00 -9.55
N PRO A 537 -19.36 -8.96 -9.10
CA PRO A 537 -19.15 -7.74 -9.89
C PRO A 537 -18.29 -7.96 -11.14
N ASP A 538 -17.38 -8.93 -11.08
CA ASP A 538 -16.44 -9.24 -12.17
C ASP A 538 -16.95 -10.34 -13.11
N TYR A 539 -18.21 -10.76 -12.99
CA TYR A 539 -18.75 -11.87 -13.76
C TYR A 539 -19.05 -11.46 -15.20
N GLU A 540 -18.34 -12.06 -16.16
CA GLU A 540 -18.57 -11.84 -17.58
C GLU A 540 -19.67 -12.79 -18.10
N GLY A 541 -20.85 -12.26 -18.43
CA GLY A 541 -21.91 -13.03 -19.10
C GLY A 541 -23.31 -12.44 -18.96
N SER A 542 -24.17 -12.72 -19.95
CA SER A 542 -25.58 -12.31 -19.97
C SER A 542 -26.39 -13.12 -18.96
N GLY A 543 -26.51 -12.64 -17.72
CA GLY A 543 -27.42 -13.17 -16.70
C GLY A 543 -27.25 -14.68 -16.44
N TRP A 544 -26.52 -15.03 -15.38
CA TRP A 544 -26.43 -16.44 -15.00
C TRP A 544 -27.83 -16.99 -14.62
N TYR A 545 -28.09 -18.27 -14.90
CA TYR A 545 -29.33 -18.93 -14.51
C TYR A 545 -28.98 -20.10 -13.58
N MET A 546 -29.59 -20.13 -12.41
CA MET A 546 -29.41 -21.20 -11.44
C MET A 546 -30.52 -22.23 -11.61
N ASP A 547 -30.31 -23.20 -12.51
CA ASP A 547 -31.21 -24.35 -12.71
C ASP A 547 -31.53 -25.13 -11.42
N GLY A 548 -30.72 -24.98 -10.36
CA GLY A 548 -30.82 -25.78 -9.13
C GLY A 548 -31.38 -25.08 -7.89
N PHE A 549 -32.18 -24.02 -8.04
CA PHE A 549 -33.04 -23.49 -6.96
C PHE A 549 -34.54 -23.77 -7.18
N VAL A 550 -34.89 -24.48 -8.26
CA VAL A 550 -36.26 -24.92 -8.51
C VAL A 550 -36.66 -25.96 -7.45
N GLY A 551 -37.63 -25.61 -6.58
CA GLY A 551 -38.22 -26.53 -5.61
C GLY A 551 -37.84 -26.35 -4.14
N GLN A 552 -37.17 -25.26 -3.74
CA GLN A 552 -37.09 -24.86 -2.33
C GLN A 552 -38.22 -23.86 -2.00
N ASP A 553 -39.36 -24.36 -1.55
CA ASP A 553 -40.51 -23.54 -1.17
C ASP A 553 -40.12 -22.55 -0.04
N GLY A 554 -40.12 -21.25 -0.35
CA GLY A 554 -40.02 -20.16 0.64
C GLY A 554 -38.70 -19.36 0.67
N ARG A 555 -37.70 -19.65 -0.19
CA ARG A 555 -36.48 -18.81 -0.30
C ARG A 555 -36.04 -18.59 -1.73
N GLU A 556 -35.96 -17.33 -2.13
CA GLU A 556 -35.37 -16.91 -3.41
C GLU A 556 -34.16 -16.01 -3.13
N VAL A 557 -32.95 -16.52 -3.39
CA VAL A 557 -31.70 -15.73 -3.30
C VAL A 557 -31.43 -15.12 -4.66
N ARG A 558 -31.34 -13.77 -4.72
CA ARG A 558 -31.08 -13.06 -5.99
C ARG A 558 -29.59 -13.02 -6.30
N PHE A 559 -29.23 -13.29 -7.55
CA PHE A 559 -27.87 -13.11 -8.04
C PHE A 559 -27.80 -11.88 -8.94
N SER A 560 -26.75 -11.07 -8.79
CA SER A 560 -26.54 -9.85 -9.59
C SER A 560 -25.08 -9.68 -9.96
N THR A 561 -24.81 -9.11 -11.13
CA THR A 561 -23.45 -8.81 -11.60
C THR A 561 -23.04 -7.36 -11.32
N SER A 562 -23.88 -6.57 -10.66
CA SER A 562 -23.62 -5.17 -10.29
C SER A 562 -23.78 -4.94 -8.79
N CYS A 563 -23.05 -3.94 -8.26
CA CYS A 563 -23.06 -3.61 -6.83
C CYS A 563 -24.09 -2.56 -6.41
N ALA A 564 -24.83 -1.96 -7.35
CA ALA A 564 -25.81 -0.94 -7.00
C ALA A 564 -26.90 -1.53 -6.09
N SER A 565 -27.01 -1.02 -4.87
CA SER A 565 -28.22 -1.17 -4.06
C SER A 565 -29.27 -0.25 -4.67
N ASP A 566 -30.01 -0.73 -5.66
CA ASP A 566 -31.17 -0.02 -6.19
C ASP A 566 -32.33 -0.05 -5.18
N ASP A 567 -32.20 0.72 -4.10
CA ASP A 567 -33.30 1.24 -3.29
C ASP A 567 -33.43 2.75 -3.57
N GLY A 568 -33.62 3.10 -4.84
CA GLY A 568 -33.63 4.49 -5.31
C GLY A 568 -34.18 4.69 -6.72
N ALA A 569 -35.25 3.99 -7.08
CA ALA A 569 -36.11 4.20 -8.26
C ALA A 569 -35.59 3.88 -9.68
N CYS A 570 -36.21 2.83 -10.24
CA CYS A 570 -36.67 2.58 -11.61
C CYS A 570 -35.68 2.56 -12.80
N ASN A 571 -35.53 1.36 -13.36
CA ASN A 571 -35.94 1.17 -14.76
C ASN A 571 -36.93 0.00 -14.86
N GLN A 572 -38.18 0.37 -15.14
CA GLN A 572 -39.18 -0.53 -15.69
C GLN A 572 -38.68 -1.00 -17.06
N ASN A 573 -38.52 -2.30 -17.23
CA ASN A 573 -39.00 -2.93 -18.44
C ASN A 573 -40.09 -3.92 -18.03
N LEU A 574 -41.28 -3.36 -17.90
CA LEU A 574 -42.53 -4.10 -18.00
C LEU A 574 -42.58 -4.74 -19.39
N SER A 575 -42.74 -6.06 -19.43
CA SER A 575 -43.71 -6.67 -20.33
C SER A 575 -44.43 -7.80 -19.59
N PRO A 576 -45.75 -7.93 -19.76
CA PRO A 576 -46.64 -8.35 -18.69
C PRO A 576 -47.37 -9.68 -18.96
N LEU A 577 -47.80 -10.33 -17.85
CA LEU A 577 -49.01 -11.16 -17.67
C LEU A 577 -49.09 -12.50 -18.46
N LEU A 578 -49.62 -13.61 -17.94
CA LEU A 578 -50.62 -13.82 -16.89
C LEU A 578 -50.41 -15.20 -16.22
N VAL A 579 -50.61 -15.21 -14.91
CA VAL A 579 -50.88 -16.38 -14.08
C VAL A 579 -52.28 -16.91 -14.42
N ASP A 580 -52.44 -18.23 -14.48
CA ASP A 580 -53.69 -18.86 -14.01
C ASP A 580 -53.34 -20.05 -13.11
N LEU A 581 -53.35 -19.77 -11.81
CA LEU A 581 -53.53 -20.73 -10.74
C LEU A 581 -54.73 -20.22 -9.94
N TYR A 582 -55.87 -20.91 -10.03
CA TYR A 582 -56.61 -21.50 -8.90
C TYR A 582 -58.00 -21.97 -9.35
N GLY A 583 -58.36 -23.22 -8.98
CA GLY A 583 -59.77 -23.61 -8.86
C GLY A 583 -60.10 -25.09 -9.12
N LEU A 584 -59.77 -25.99 -8.18
CA LEU A 584 -60.55 -27.24 -7.92
C LEU A 584 -61.99 -26.88 -7.46
N PRO A 585 -62.94 -27.82 -7.23
CA PRO A 585 -63.36 -29.06 -7.91
C PRO A 585 -64.90 -29.07 -8.20
N HIS A 586 -65.45 -30.05 -8.93
CA HIS A 586 -66.74 -30.73 -8.67
C HIS A 586 -67.14 -31.72 -9.80
N SER A 587 -67.62 -32.89 -9.38
CA SER A 587 -68.25 -34.02 -10.12
C SER A 587 -67.39 -34.83 -11.09
#